data_AF-E4Z212-F1
#
_entry.id   AF-E4Z212-F1
#
_cell.length_a   1.000
_cell.length_b   1.000
_cell.length_c   1.000
_cell.angle_alpha   90.00
_cell.angle_beta   90.00
_cell.angle_gamma   90.00
#
_symmetry.space_group_name_H-M   'P 1'
#
loop_
_entity.id
_entity.type
_entity.pdbx_description
1 polymer ?
#
loop_
_entity_poly.entity_id
_entity_poly.type
_entity_poly.pdbx_seq_one_letter_code
_entity_poly.pdbx_strand_id
1 'polypeptide(L)'
;MQKEELIMVLRLLALGEKKVNLKFQADDNWELAEAGWTMRFQSVSQGEQGDGINYYLWIGNKEGGAKFKAVAEQINQWDGETTKRRELQSEKDETRERVKYRMESNYMSVRFNITIL
;
A
#
# COMPACT_ATOMS: atom_id res chain seq x y z
N MET A 1 7.42 7.63 -3.25
CA MET A 1 8.32 6.47 -3.43
C MET A 1 8.66 6.38 -4.91
N GLN A 2 9.88 5.99 -5.27
CA GLN A 2 10.29 5.82 -6.67
C GLN A 2 10.11 4.36 -7.12
N LYS A 3 10.05 4.13 -8.43
CA LYS A 3 9.84 2.80 -9.03
C LYS A 3 10.89 1.79 -8.57
N GLU A 4 12.16 2.20 -8.53
CA GLU A 4 13.31 1.37 -8.14
C GLU A 4 13.21 0.92 -6.68
N GLU A 5 12.76 1.80 -5.78
CA GLU A 5 12.52 1.49 -4.37
C GLU A 5 11.43 0.42 -4.25
N LEU A 6 10.36 0.52 -5.05
CA LEU A 6 9.26 -0.44 -5.04
C LEU A 6 9.69 -1.81 -5.58
N ILE A 7 10.52 -1.84 -6.63
CA ILE A 7 11.17 -3.06 -7.14
C ILE A 7 12.03 -3.71 -6.05
N MET A 8 12.82 -2.93 -5.32
CA MET A 8 13.61 -3.44 -4.20
C MET A 8 12.74 -4.07 -3.12
N VAL A 9 11.62 -3.44 -2.76
CA VAL A 9 10.67 -4.01 -1.79
C VAL A 9 10.12 -5.36 -2.29
N LEU A 10 9.71 -5.46 -3.55
CA LEU A 10 9.23 -6.73 -4.11
C LEU A 10 10.30 -7.83 -4.06
N ARG A 11 11.57 -7.49 -4.31
CA ARG A 11 12.68 -8.44 -4.16
C ARG A 11 12.89 -8.87 -2.71
N LEU A 12 12.79 -7.95 -1.75
CA LEU A 12 12.88 -8.30 -0.32
C LEU A 12 11.77 -9.27 0.07
N LEU A 13 10.53 -9.03 -0.37
CA LEU A 13 9.42 -9.97 -0.16
C LEU A 13 9.71 -11.34 -0.80
N ALA A 14 10.27 -11.37 -2.00
CA ALA A 14 10.69 -12.61 -2.66
C ALA A 14 11.79 -13.37 -1.91
N LEU A 15 12.64 -12.67 -1.15
CA LEU A 15 13.66 -13.24 -0.27
C LEU A 15 13.11 -13.66 1.11
N GLY A 16 11.80 -13.49 1.34
CA GLY A 16 11.13 -13.89 2.58
C GLY A 16 11.08 -12.81 3.65
N GLU A 17 11.42 -11.56 3.33
CA GLU A 17 11.16 -10.43 4.22
C GLU A 17 9.65 -10.34 4.49
N LYS A 18 9.28 -10.27 5.77
CA LYS A 18 7.87 -10.26 6.18
C LYS A 18 7.38 -8.87 6.53
N LYS A 19 8.28 -7.93 6.82
CA LYS A 19 7.91 -6.58 7.25
C LYS A 19 8.52 -5.55 6.32
N VAL A 20 7.66 -4.72 5.74
CA VAL A 20 8.09 -3.65 4.83
C VAL A 20 7.32 -2.37 5.13
N ASN A 21 8.00 -1.23 4.95
CA ASN A 21 7.40 0.09 5.07
C ASN A 21 7.29 0.70 3.68
N LEU A 22 6.09 1.20 3.36
CA LEU A 22 5.84 1.91 2.12
C LEU A 22 5.33 3.31 2.42
N LYS A 23 5.77 4.30 1.66
CA LYS A 23 5.29 5.68 1.71
C LYS A 23 4.94 6.18 0.32
N PHE A 24 3.70 6.62 0.14
CA PHE A 24 3.18 7.14 -1.11
C PHE A 24 2.70 8.58 -0.95
N GLN A 25 2.80 9.36 -2.02
CA GLN A 25 2.14 10.66 -2.14
C GLN A 25 0.67 10.50 -2.53
N ALA A 26 -0.13 11.55 -2.35
CA ALA A 26 -1.57 11.50 -2.60
C ALA A 26 -1.96 11.30 -4.07
N ASP A 27 -1.04 11.54 -5.00
CA ASP A 27 -1.18 11.44 -6.45
C ASP A 27 -0.40 10.25 -7.05
N ASP A 28 0.35 9.50 -6.24
CA ASP A 28 1.07 8.30 -6.66
C ASP A 28 0.10 7.23 -7.17
N ASN A 29 0.41 6.61 -8.31
CA ASN A 29 -0.31 5.44 -8.81
C ASN A 29 0.72 4.49 -9.43
N TRP A 30 0.77 3.27 -8.91
CA TRP A 30 1.83 2.31 -9.24
C TRP A 30 1.23 0.93 -9.47
N GLU A 31 1.73 0.22 -10.48
CA GLU A 31 1.49 -1.20 -10.66
C GLU A 31 2.77 -1.84 -11.21
N LEU A 32 3.33 -2.78 -10.46
CA LEU A 32 4.60 -3.41 -10.78
C LEU A 32 4.55 -4.90 -10.44
N ALA A 33 5.35 -5.68 -11.17
CA ALA A 33 5.61 -7.08 -10.92
C ALA A 33 7.12 -7.31 -10.92
N GLU A 34 7.64 -8.03 -9.93
CA GLU A 34 9.05 -8.39 -9.82
C GLU A 34 9.20 -9.66 -8.97
N ALA A 35 10.08 -10.58 -9.39
CA ALA A 35 10.44 -11.78 -8.62
C ALA A 35 9.23 -12.64 -8.14
N GLY A 36 8.16 -12.70 -8.93
CA GLY A 36 6.95 -13.45 -8.61
C GLY A 36 6.02 -12.77 -7.60
N TRP A 37 6.27 -11.49 -7.29
CA TRP A 37 5.39 -10.63 -6.50
C TRP A 37 4.81 -9.51 -7.35
N THR A 38 3.61 -9.07 -7.01
CA THR A 38 2.96 -7.92 -7.65
C THR A 38 2.51 -6.94 -6.59
N MET A 39 2.65 -5.65 -6.86
CA MET A 39 2.08 -4.61 -6.02
C MET A 39 1.38 -3.56 -6.87
N ARG A 40 0.20 -3.15 -6.42
CA ARG A 40 -0.52 -2.01 -6.97
C ARG A 40 -0.86 -1.04 -5.86
N PHE A 41 -0.53 0.22 -6.05
CA PHE A 41 -1.01 1.32 -5.23
C PHE A 41 -1.88 2.21 -6.10
N GLN A 42 -3.08 2.53 -5.61
CA GLN A 42 -3.98 3.46 -6.26
C GLN A 42 -4.38 4.54 -5.28
N SER A 43 -4.21 5.78 -5.71
CA SER A 43 -4.59 6.95 -4.95
C SER A 43 -5.95 7.52 -5.39
N VAL A 44 -6.36 8.52 -4.63
CA VAL A 44 -7.61 9.26 -4.69
C VAL A 44 -7.95 9.78 -6.09
N SER A 45 -6.96 10.21 -6.88
CA SER A 45 -7.20 10.87 -8.18
C SER A 45 -7.83 9.94 -9.23
N GLN A 46 -7.89 8.63 -8.97
CA GLN A 46 -8.47 7.63 -9.86
C GLN A 46 -9.58 6.78 -9.20
N GLY A 47 -10.19 7.24 -8.11
CA GLY A 47 -11.24 6.47 -7.39
C GLY A 47 -12.55 6.30 -8.18
N GLU A 48 -13.26 5.20 -7.93
CA GLU A 48 -14.61 4.93 -8.43
C GLU A 48 -15.60 5.97 -7.87
N GLN A 49 -16.47 6.52 -8.73
CA GLN A 49 -17.48 7.49 -8.31
C GLN A 49 -18.37 6.88 -7.21
N GLY A 50 -18.32 7.44 -5.99
CA GLY A 50 -19.27 7.14 -4.89
C GLY A 50 -18.69 6.60 -3.59
N ASP A 51 -17.45 6.08 -3.56
CA ASP A 51 -16.87 5.39 -2.37
C ASP A 51 -16.03 6.31 -1.46
N GLY A 52 -16.00 7.61 -1.76
CA GLY A 52 -15.17 8.59 -1.06
C GLY A 52 -13.67 8.50 -1.41
N ILE A 53 -12.88 9.30 -0.70
CA ILE A 53 -11.44 9.50 -0.95
C ILE A 53 -10.66 8.40 -0.21
N ASN A 54 -10.17 7.40 -0.94
CA ASN A 54 -9.46 6.25 -0.36
C ASN A 54 -8.12 5.98 -1.06
N TYR A 55 -7.20 5.40 -0.29
CA TYR A 55 -5.98 4.77 -0.77
C TYR A 55 -6.18 3.26 -0.77
N TYR A 56 -5.75 2.61 -1.86
CA TYR A 56 -5.82 1.17 -2.00
C TYR A 56 -4.43 0.61 -2.27
N LEU A 57 -4.12 -0.49 -1.59
CA LEU A 57 -2.87 -1.22 -1.79
C LEU A 57 -3.20 -2.69 -1.99
N TRP A 58 -2.78 -3.23 -3.13
CA TRP A 58 -2.83 -4.65 -3.43
C TRP A 58 -1.43 -5.25 -3.39
N ILE A 59 -1.30 -6.43 -2.80
CA ILE A 59 -0.11 -7.27 -2.84
C ILE A 59 -0.52 -8.66 -3.29
N GLY A 60 0.19 -9.18 -4.28
CA GLY A 60 0.03 -10.53 -4.79
C GLY A 60 1.37 -11.25 -4.87
N ASN A 61 1.31 -12.57 -4.89
CA ASN A 61 2.46 -13.43 -5.16
C ASN A 61 2.05 -14.54 -6.15
N LYS A 62 3.03 -15.30 -6.63
CA LYS A 62 2.84 -16.43 -7.55
C LYS A 62 1.91 -17.54 -7.02
N GLU A 63 1.58 -17.54 -5.73
CA GLU A 63 0.76 -18.55 -5.05
C GLU A 63 -0.71 -18.13 -4.93
N GLY A 64 -1.10 -17.01 -5.53
CA GLY A 64 -2.50 -16.56 -5.59
C GLY A 64 -2.91 -15.61 -4.46
N GLY A 65 -1.94 -14.91 -3.87
CA GLY A 65 -2.16 -13.86 -2.87
C GLY A 65 -1.26 -14.05 -1.65
N ALA A 66 -0.89 -12.94 -0.98
CA ALA A 66 -0.12 -12.97 0.24
C ALA A 66 -0.90 -12.21 1.32
N LYS A 67 -1.60 -12.93 2.21
CA LYS A 67 -2.36 -12.28 3.28
C LYS A 67 -1.42 -11.39 4.08
N PHE A 68 -1.89 -10.19 4.40
CA PHE A 68 -1.09 -9.24 5.16
C PHE A 68 -1.96 -8.42 6.09
N LYS A 69 -1.32 -7.84 7.09
CA LYS A 69 -1.87 -6.74 7.87
C LYS A 69 -1.05 -5.49 7.62
N ALA A 70 -1.69 -4.33 7.72
CA ALA A 70 -1.01 -3.05 7.59
C ALA A 70 -1.42 -2.12 8.72
N VAL A 71 -0.45 -1.35 9.23
CA VAL A 71 -0.75 -0.13 9.97
C VAL A 71 -0.62 1.02 8.99
N ALA A 72 -1.73 1.64 8.65
CA ALA A 72 -1.80 2.78 7.75
C ALA A 72 -1.89 4.09 8.54
N GLU A 73 -1.16 5.11 8.10
CA GLU A 73 -1.17 6.45 8.71
C GLU A 73 -1.00 7.53 7.64
N GLN A 74 -1.68 8.65 7.81
CA GLN A 74 -1.46 9.83 6.98
C GLN A 74 -0.28 10.62 7.52
N ILE A 75 0.52 11.19 6.64
CA ILE A 75 1.76 11.90 6.99
C ILE A 75 1.73 13.31 6.42
N ASN A 76 2.00 14.30 7.27
CA ASN A 76 2.26 15.65 6.82
C ASN A 76 3.62 15.69 6.12
N GLN A 77 3.62 16.20 4.89
CA GLN A 77 4.82 16.27 4.06
C GLN A 77 5.88 17.25 4.57
N TRP A 78 5.50 18.21 5.42
CA TRP A 78 6.38 19.29 5.88
C TRP A 78 7.18 18.92 7.13
N ASP A 79 6.53 18.35 8.15
CA ASP A 79 7.12 18.06 9.45
C ASP A 79 7.16 16.55 9.76
N GLY A 80 6.53 15.71 8.94
CA GLY A 80 6.47 14.26 9.13
C GLY A 80 5.50 13.83 10.23
N GLU A 81 4.70 14.74 10.79
CA GLU A 81 3.65 14.38 11.75
C GLU A 81 2.69 13.38 11.15
N THR A 82 2.34 12.37 11.93
CA THR A 82 1.42 11.32 11.50
C THR A 82 0.09 11.40 12.22
N THR A 83 -0.98 11.08 11.50
CA THR A 83 -2.34 11.13 12.01
C THR A 83 -3.18 10.00 11.42
N LYS A 84 -4.36 9.80 12.02
CA LYS A 84 -5.39 8.86 11.54
C LYS A 84 -4.88 7.42 11.38
N ARG A 85 -4.01 6.98 12.30
CA ARG A 85 -3.50 5.61 12.33
C ARG A 85 -4.64 4.58 12.36
N ARG A 86 -4.61 3.60 11.47
CA ARG A 86 -5.55 2.47 11.42
C ARG A 86 -4.81 1.16 11.23
N GLU A 87 -5.29 0.13 11.91
CA GLU A 87 -4.89 -1.25 11.64
C GLU A 87 -5.85 -1.84 10.62
N LEU A 88 -5.30 -2.43 9.56
CA LEU A 88 -6.03 -2.96 8.42
C LEU A 88 -5.64 -4.41 8.25
N GLN A 89 -6.63 -5.26 8.00
CA GLN A 89 -6.44 -6.65 7.58
C GLN A 89 -6.70 -6.72 6.08
N SER A 90 -5.86 -7.44 5.34
CA SER A 90 -6.09 -7.63 3.91
C SER A 90 -7.31 -8.51 3.67
N GLU A 91 -8.00 -8.20 2.58
CA GLU A 91 -9.09 -8.99 2.03
C GLU A 91 -8.71 -9.48 0.65
N LYS A 92 -9.13 -10.70 0.31
CA LYS A 92 -8.87 -11.27 -1.00
C LYS A 92 -9.60 -10.47 -2.08
N ASP A 93 -8.85 -10.07 -3.10
CA ASP A 93 -9.34 -9.36 -4.28
C ASP A 93 -8.75 -10.05 -5.51
N GLU A 94 -9.55 -10.92 -6.13
CA GLU A 94 -9.15 -11.81 -7.21
C GLU A 94 -7.91 -12.66 -6.89
N THR A 95 -6.75 -12.31 -7.48
CA THR A 95 -5.45 -12.98 -7.35
C THR A 95 -4.51 -12.27 -6.37
N ARG A 96 -4.96 -11.18 -5.76
CA ARG A 96 -4.22 -10.34 -4.82
C ARG A 96 -4.95 -10.24 -3.50
N GLU A 97 -4.26 -9.70 -2.52
CA GLU A 97 -4.80 -9.29 -1.23
C GLU A 97 -4.79 -7.75 -1.20
N ARG A 98 -5.86 -7.14 -0.69
CA ARG A 98 -6.07 -5.69 -0.72
C ARG A 98 -6.32 -5.13 0.67
N VAL A 99 -5.77 -3.95 0.95
CA VAL A 99 -6.26 -3.08 2.02
C VAL A 99 -6.81 -1.77 1.45
N LYS A 100 -7.84 -1.25 2.10
CA LYS A 100 -8.45 0.05 1.82
C LYS A 100 -8.23 0.96 3.02
N TYR A 101 -7.76 2.18 2.77
CA TYR A 101 -7.54 3.18 3.81
C TYR A 101 -8.18 4.51 3.41
N ARG A 102 -9.16 4.96 4.19
CA ARG A 102 -9.87 6.22 3.94
C ARG A 102 -8.99 7.41 4.30
N MET A 103 -8.92 8.39 3.41
CA MET A 103 -8.28 9.67 3.68
C MET A 103 -9.20 10.51 4.57
N GLU A 104 -8.73 10.85 5.78
CA GLU A 104 -9.49 11.60 6.79
C GLU A 104 -8.83 12.94 7.18
N SER A 105 -7.85 13.38 6.40
CA SER A 105 -7.17 14.68 6.53
C SER A 105 -6.61 15.12 5.18
N ASN A 106 -6.19 16.37 5.13
CA ASN A 106 -5.52 17.06 4.03
C ASN A 106 -4.01 16.75 3.93
N TYR A 107 -3.51 15.75 4.67
CA TYR A 107 -2.13 15.30 4.56
C TYR A 107 -1.93 14.53 3.25
N MET A 108 -1.01 15.01 2.42
CA MET A 108 -0.80 14.53 1.04
C MET A 108 0.15 13.33 0.94
N SER A 109 0.30 12.55 2.02
CA SER A 109 1.08 11.32 2.01
C SER A 109 0.45 10.27 2.91
N VAL A 110 0.63 9.01 2.54
CA VAL A 110 0.20 7.84 3.32
C VAL A 110 1.37 6.89 3.50
N ARG A 111 1.47 6.27 4.67
CA ARG A 111 2.40 5.19 4.94
C ARG A 111 1.65 3.93 5.31
N PHE A 112 2.17 2.81 4.82
CA PHE A 112 1.74 1.46 5.20
C PHE A 112 2.92 0.72 5.82
N ASN A 113 2.79 0.35 7.09
CA ASN A 113 3.68 -0.59 7.76
C ASN A 113 3.09 -1.99 7.62
N ILE A 114 3.64 -2.80 6.72
CA ILE A 114 3.06 -4.07 6.29
C ILE A 114 3.71 -5.21 7.04
N THR A 115 2.91 -6.23 7.37
CA THR A 115 3.37 -7.52 7.83
C THR A 115 2.67 -8.63 7.03
N ILE A 116 3.43 -9.37 6.24
CA ILE A 116 2.97 -10.59 5.55
C ILE A 116 2.71 -11.69 6.59
N LEU A 117 1.59 -12.39 6.46
CA LEU A 117 1.11 -13.43 7.38
C LEU A 117 1.51 -14.83 6.92
#